data_AF-A0A1H6U056-F1
#
_entry.id   AF-A0A1H6U056-F1
#
_cell.length_a   1.000
_cell.length_b   1.000
_cell.length_c   1.000
_cell.angle_alpha   90.00
_cell.angle_beta   90.00
_cell.angle_gamma   90.00
#
_symmetry.space_group_name_H-M   'P 1'
#
loop_
_entity.id
_entity.type
_entity.pdbx_description
1 polymer ?
#
loop_
_entity_poly.entity_id
_entity_poly.type
_entity_poly.pdbx_seq_one_letter_code
_entity_poly.pdbx_strand_id
1 'polypeptide(L)'
;MGRKKVKPPQIDYLKEYAVPRFVTEESICEKYDLSGVQCRKMARAANAFFEIRKAQLIDRTIFEKVYKDQLRERKRQMQTELVLEKAKSYEPVKKEYMRYQEAAEYFSMSMTCFKALAKEANSIRRIGNIVLINIDVVIDYIEENFGG
;
A
#
# COMPACT_ATOMS: atom_id res chain seq x y z
N MET A 1 23.39 21.64 22.38
CA MET A 1 22.26 21.08 23.18
C MET A 1 22.80 19.94 24.04
N GLY A 2 22.73 20.05 25.37
CA GLY A 2 23.30 19.05 26.28
C GLY A 2 22.49 17.75 26.31
N ARG A 3 23.17 16.59 26.27
CA ARG A 3 22.53 15.28 26.44
C ARG A 3 21.90 15.21 27.84
N LYS A 4 20.59 15.01 27.93
CA LYS A 4 19.89 14.80 29.22
C LYS A 4 20.49 13.56 29.89
N LYS A 5 21.01 13.70 31.11
CA LYS A 5 21.48 12.57 31.92
C LYS A 5 20.26 11.76 32.36
N VAL A 6 20.13 10.53 31.87
CA VAL A 6 19.03 9.61 32.23
C VAL A 6 19.43 8.83 33.47
N LYS A 7 18.48 8.61 34.40
CA LYS A 7 18.72 7.82 35.62
C LYS A 7 19.01 6.36 35.23
N PRO A 8 19.98 5.70 35.90
CA PRO A 8 20.28 4.29 35.67
C PRO A 8 19.03 3.43 35.96
N PRO A 9 18.77 2.40 35.15
CA PRO A 9 17.59 1.56 35.33
C PRO A 9 17.73 0.68 36.57
N GLN A 10 16.62 0.50 37.29
CA GLN A 10 16.54 -0.51 38.35
C GLN A 10 16.50 -1.89 37.71
N ILE A 11 17.48 -2.73 38.04
CA ILE A 11 17.58 -4.11 37.59
C ILE A 11 17.06 -4.98 38.73
N ASP A 12 15.91 -5.63 38.50
CA ASP A 12 15.33 -6.61 39.43
C ASP A 12 15.83 -8.01 39.06
N TYR A 13 16.76 -8.54 39.84
CA TYR A 13 17.49 -9.77 39.56
C TYR A 13 16.67 -11.05 39.83
N LEU A 14 15.45 -10.93 40.38
CA LEU A 14 14.63 -12.05 40.87
C LEU A 14 13.77 -12.76 39.80
N LYS A 15 13.87 -12.37 38.52
CA LYS A 15 13.18 -13.05 37.41
C LYS A 15 14.20 -13.69 36.48
N GLU A 16 14.74 -14.84 36.87
CA GLU A 16 15.78 -15.58 36.13
C GLU A 16 15.41 -15.94 34.66
N TYR A 17 14.14 -15.81 34.27
CA TYR A 17 13.65 -16.04 32.90
C TYR A 17 13.14 -14.78 32.19
N ALA A 18 13.21 -13.61 32.81
CA ALA A 18 12.77 -12.37 32.19
C ALA A 18 13.91 -11.74 31.40
N VAL A 19 13.72 -11.63 30.08
CA VAL A 19 14.66 -10.88 29.22
C VAL A 19 14.73 -9.43 29.72
N PRO A 20 15.93 -8.91 30.03
CA PRO A 20 16.08 -7.60 30.64
C PRO A 20 15.53 -6.50 29.75
N ARG A 21 14.98 -5.44 30.37
CA ARG A 21 14.45 -4.28 29.64
C ARG A 21 15.55 -3.54 28.88
N PHE A 22 16.76 -3.49 29.45
CA PHE A 22 17.92 -2.85 28.84
C PHE A 22 18.89 -3.94 28.40
N VAL A 23 19.22 -3.96 27.11
CA VAL A 23 20.06 -4.98 26.48
C VAL A 23 21.20 -4.33 25.70
N THR A 24 22.25 -5.07 25.37
CA THR A 24 23.34 -4.57 24.53
C THR A 24 22.89 -4.43 23.06
N GLU A 25 23.62 -3.61 22.30
CA GLU A 25 23.43 -3.49 20.85
C GLU A 25 23.56 -4.87 20.16
N GLU A 26 24.58 -5.64 20.55
CA GLU A 26 24.87 -6.97 20.00
C GLU A 26 23.68 -7.92 20.11
N SER A 27 23.06 -8.02 21.30
CA SER A 27 21.88 -8.89 21.49
C SER A 27 20.67 -8.47 20.65
N ILE A 28 20.49 -7.17 20.38
CA ILE A 28 19.43 -6.69 19.48
C ILE A 28 19.77 -7.01 18.03
N CYS A 29 21.01 -6.80 17.61
CA CYS A 29 21.48 -7.11 16.27
C CYS A 29 21.32 -8.59 15.94
N GLU A 30 21.73 -9.48 16.84
CA GLU A 30 21.57 -10.93 16.70
C GLU A 30 20.10 -11.34 16.63
N LYS A 31 19.25 -10.79 17.51
CA LYS A 31 17.84 -11.17 17.57
C LYS A 31 17.04 -10.76 16.34
N TYR A 32 17.35 -9.60 15.76
CA TYR A 32 16.56 -9.00 14.68
C TYR A 32 17.27 -9.00 13.32
N ASP A 33 18.43 -9.66 13.25
CA ASP A 33 19.31 -9.71 12.08
C ASP A 33 19.56 -8.30 11.50
N LEU A 34 19.98 -7.40 12.39
CA LEU A 34 20.23 -6.00 12.06
C LEU A 34 21.73 -5.72 12.07
N SER A 35 22.17 -4.88 11.13
CA SER A 35 23.52 -4.29 11.25
C SER A 35 23.56 -3.32 12.44
N GLY A 36 24.72 -3.24 13.12
CA GLY A 36 24.89 -2.31 14.25
C GLY A 36 24.63 -0.83 13.88
N VAL A 37 24.88 -0.46 12.62
CA VAL A 37 24.53 0.88 12.11
C VAL A 37 23.01 1.09 12.09
N GLN A 38 22.25 0.12 11.58
CA GLN A 38 20.78 0.19 11.55
C GLN A 38 20.21 0.18 12.97
N CYS A 39 20.69 -0.71 13.83
CA CYS A 39 20.27 -0.81 15.22
C CYS A 39 20.45 0.53 15.95
N ARG A 40 21.65 1.13 15.91
CA ARG A 40 21.90 2.44 16.55
C ARG A 40 21.08 3.56 15.96
N LYS A 41 20.91 3.61 14.64
CA LYS A 41 20.09 4.64 13.98
C LYS A 41 18.65 4.56 14.46
N MET A 42 18.07 3.36 14.52
CA MET A 42 16.71 3.13 15.01
C MET A 42 16.58 3.43 16.50
N ALA A 43 17.50 2.93 17.32
CA ALA A 43 17.48 3.13 18.77
C ALA A 43 17.63 4.62 19.13
N ARG A 44 18.49 5.37 18.43
CA ARG A 44 18.64 6.82 18.64
C ARG A 44 17.42 7.59 18.19
N ALA A 45 16.87 7.27 17.01
CA ALA A 45 15.64 7.91 16.52
C ALA A 45 14.46 7.70 17.49
N ALA A 46 14.41 6.54 18.14
CA ALA A 46 13.40 6.17 19.12
C ALA A 46 13.66 6.68 20.55
N ASN A 47 14.79 7.36 20.79
CA ASN A 47 15.30 7.69 22.13
C ASN A 47 15.40 6.46 23.08
N ALA A 48 15.64 5.28 22.50
CA ALA A 48 15.81 4.01 23.23
C ALA A 48 17.28 3.73 23.58
N PHE A 49 18.23 4.55 23.13
CA PHE A 49 19.67 4.34 23.32
C PHE A 49 20.18 5.06 24.56
N PHE A 50 20.90 4.34 25.43
CA PHE A 50 21.47 4.84 26.69
C PHE A 50 22.96 4.51 26.78
N GLU A 51 23.73 5.49 27.24
CA GLU A 51 25.18 5.35 27.45
C GLU A 51 25.47 5.51 28.94
N ILE A 52 25.86 4.42 29.61
CA ILE A 52 26.22 4.42 31.03
C ILE A 52 27.71 4.07 31.12
N ARG A 53 28.55 5.06 31.46
CA ARG A 53 30.01 4.97 31.39
C ARG A 53 30.47 4.56 29.97
N LYS A 54 31.05 3.36 29.80
CA LYS A 54 31.48 2.80 28.50
C LYS A 54 30.48 1.77 27.93
N ALA A 55 29.42 1.44 28.65
CA ALA A 55 28.42 0.46 28.21
C ALA A 55 27.31 1.16 27.41
N GLN A 56 26.97 0.59 26.25
CA GLN A 56 25.88 1.03 25.38
C GLN A 56 24.70 0.07 25.55
N LEU A 57 23.58 0.61 26.03
CA LEU A 57 22.36 -0.15 26.32
C LEU A 57 21.20 0.39 25.50
N ILE A 58 20.28 -0.50 25.14
CA ILE A 58 19.07 -0.18 24.39
C ILE A 58 17.86 -0.62 25.21
N ASP A 59 16.89 0.27 25.41
CA ASP A 59 15.57 -0.12 25.93
C ASP A 59 14.85 -0.96 24.88
N ARG A 60 14.84 -2.26 25.14
CA ARG A 60 14.27 -3.30 24.30
C ARG A 60 12.80 -3.01 23.98
N THR A 61 12.02 -2.56 24.96
CA THR A 61 10.57 -2.40 24.79
C THR A 61 10.24 -1.33 23.75
N ILE A 62 10.96 -0.21 23.81
CA ILE A 62 10.83 0.89 22.87
C ILE A 62 11.37 0.46 21.50
N PHE A 63 12.54 -0.20 21.47
CA PHE A 63 13.16 -0.67 20.24
C PHE A 63 12.27 -1.65 19.47
N GLU A 64 11.73 -2.66 20.17
CA GLU A 64 10.84 -3.66 19.57
C GLU A 64 9.59 -3.03 18.95
N LYS A 65 9.03 -2.00 19.61
CA LYS A 65 7.88 -1.27 19.08
C LYS A 65 8.25 -0.58 17.76
N VAL A 66 9.33 0.20 17.75
CA VAL A 66 9.77 0.93 16.54
C VAL A 66 10.15 -0.03 15.41
N TYR A 67 10.82 -1.14 15.73
CA TYR A 67 11.16 -2.16 14.74
C TYR A 67 9.93 -2.79 14.11
N LYS A 68 8.94 -3.18 14.92
CA LYS A 68 7.66 -3.73 14.42
C LYS A 68 6.90 -2.71 13.59
N ASP A 69 6.91 -1.44 13.99
CA ASP A 69 6.22 -0.36 13.28
C ASP A 69 6.84 -0.16 11.88
N GLN A 70 8.17 -0.12 11.77
CA GLN A 70 8.87 -0.05 10.48
C GLN A 70 8.57 -1.24 9.57
N LEU A 71 8.51 -2.46 10.11
CA LEU A 71 8.14 -3.64 9.31
C LEU A 71 6.72 -3.54 8.75
N ARG A 72 5.78 -2.99 9.52
CA ARG A 72 4.40 -2.78 9.04
C ARG A 72 4.35 -1.73 7.94
N GLU A 73 5.08 -0.63 8.10
CA GLU A 73 5.15 0.43 7.09
C GLU A 73 5.76 -0.06 5.78
N ARG A 74 6.87 -0.81 5.82
CA ARG A 74 7.48 -1.40 4.61
C ARG A 74 6.54 -2.35 3.89
N LYS A 75 5.85 -3.23 4.63
CA LYS A 75 4.84 -4.13 4.03
C LYS A 75 3.72 -3.35 3.36
N ARG A 76 3.25 -2.29 4.00
CA ARG A 76 2.21 -1.42 3.43
C ARG A 76 2.69 -0.73 2.15
N GLN A 77 3.92 -0.19 2.15
CA GLN A 77 4.54 0.45 0.98
C GLN A 77 4.66 -0.53 -0.20
N MET A 78 5.22 -1.72 0.04
CA MET A 78 5.32 -2.77 -0.97
C MET A 78 3.95 -3.16 -1.53
N GLN A 79 2.95 -3.30 -0.67
CA GLN A 79 1.58 -3.61 -1.10
C GLN A 79 0.99 -2.48 -1.96
N THR A 80 1.20 -1.23 -1.59
CA THR A 80 0.72 -0.08 -2.39
C THR A 80 1.41 0.00 -3.74
N GLU A 81 2.73 -0.23 -3.78
CA GLU A 81 3.50 -0.25 -5.03
C GLU A 81 3.02 -1.37 -5.97
N LEU A 82 2.80 -2.57 -5.43
CA LEU A 82 2.28 -3.71 -6.19
C LEU A 82 0.88 -3.44 -6.78
N VAL A 83 -0.01 -2.81 -6.01
CA VAL A 83 -1.35 -2.43 -6.49
C VAL A 83 -1.25 -1.39 -7.62
N LEU A 84 -0.37 -0.40 -7.48
CA LEU A 84 -0.14 0.62 -8.50
C LEU A 84 0.45 0.04 -9.78
N GLU A 85 1.43 -0.85 -9.66
CA GLU A 85 2.03 -1.54 -10.80
C GLU A 85 0.99 -2.40 -11.54
N LYS A 86 0.16 -3.15 -10.79
CA LYS A 86 -0.93 -3.92 -11.36
C LYS A 86 -1.96 -3.04 -12.07
N ALA A 87 -2.31 -1.89 -11.50
CA ALA A 87 -3.21 -0.92 -12.14
C ALA A 87 -2.62 -0.35 -13.44
N LYS A 88 -1.30 -0.08 -13.48
CA LYS A 88 -0.62 0.36 -14.72
C LYS A 88 -0.59 -0.72 -15.80
N SER A 89 -0.46 -1.99 -15.41
CA SER A 89 -0.44 -3.11 -16.37
C SER A 89 -1.82 -3.44 -16.95
N TYR A 90 -2.89 -2.88 -16.40
CA TYR A 90 -4.24 -3.06 -16.92
C TYR A 90 -4.44 -2.12 -18.11
N GLU A 91 -4.00 -2.54 -19.29
CA GLU A 91 -4.47 -1.91 -20.52
C GLU A 91 -5.99 -2.11 -20.60
N PRO A 92 -6.80 -1.06 -20.81
CA PRO A 92 -8.24 -1.24 -21.00
C PRO A 92 -8.40 -2.08 -22.25
N VAL A 93 -8.76 -3.34 -22.08
CA VAL A 93 -9.12 -4.22 -23.19
C VAL A 93 -10.30 -3.56 -23.89
N LYS A 94 -10.03 -2.90 -25.03
CA LYS A 94 -11.05 -2.25 -25.85
C LYS A 94 -11.91 -3.36 -26.43
N LYS A 95 -13.00 -3.70 -25.74
CA LYS A 95 -13.98 -4.66 -26.24
C LYS A 95 -14.74 -3.99 -27.39
N GLU A 96 -14.60 -4.55 -28.59
CA GLU A 96 -15.34 -4.08 -29.77
C GLU A 96 -16.86 -4.21 -29.57
N TYR A 97 -17.30 -5.24 -28.83
CA TYR A 97 -18.72 -5.49 -28.54
C TYR A 97 -19.00 -5.53 -27.04
N MET A 98 -19.96 -4.73 -26.59
CA MET A 98 -20.49 -4.74 -25.22
C MET A 98 -22.00 -4.98 -25.22
N ARG A 99 -22.54 -5.44 -24.08
CA ARG A 99 -24.00 -5.49 -23.86
C ARG A 99 -24.51 -4.12 -23.41
N TYR A 100 -25.82 -3.91 -23.48
CA TYR A 100 -26.43 -2.63 -23.06
C TYR A 100 -26.05 -2.17 -21.63
N GLN A 101 -25.95 -3.09 -20.66
CA GLN A 101 -25.58 -2.75 -19.27
C GLN A 101 -24.13 -2.24 -19.19
N GLU A 102 -23.19 -3.05 -19.69
CA GLU A 102 -21.78 -2.70 -19.72
C GLU A 102 -21.51 -1.43 -20.53
N ALA A 103 -22.18 -1.26 -21.68
CA ALA A 103 -22.01 -0.09 -22.52
C ALA A 103 -22.61 1.19 -21.89
N ALA A 104 -23.79 1.10 -21.27
CA ALA A 104 -24.38 2.23 -20.56
C ALA A 104 -23.48 2.69 -19.39
N GLU A 105 -22.87 1.75 -18.67
CA GLU A 105 -21.89 2.05 -17.63
C GLU A 105 -20.60 2.66 -18.21
N TYR A 106 -20.08 2.12 -19.32
CA TYR A 106 -18.89 2.63 -20.00
C TYR A 106 -19.02 4.11 -20.40
N PHE A 107 -20.17 4.51 -20.94
CA PHE A 107 -20.46 5.89 -21.30
C PHE A 107 -21.04 6.73 -20.14
N SER A 108 -21.19 6.15 -18.95
CA SER A 108 -21.82 6.81 -17.79
C SER A 108 -23.20 7.41 -18.10
N MET A 109 -24.00 6.71 -18.90
CA MET A 109 -25.34 7.12 -19.33
C MET A 109 -26.43 6.22 -18.75
N SER A 110 -27.66 6.74 -18.63
CA SER A 110 -28.80 5.87 -18.29
C SER A 110 -29.04 4.83 -19.40
N MET A 111 -29.48 3.63 -19.00
CA MET A 111 -29.82 2.53 -19.91
C MET A 111 -30.75 2.94 -21.05
N THR A 112 -31.74 3.78 -20.74
CA THR A 112 -32.72 4.30 -21.69
C THR A 112 -32.09 5.28 -22.68
N CYS A 113 -31.24 6.19 -22.22
CA CYS A 113 -30.54 7.13 -23.10
C CYS A 113 -29.57 6.38 -24.02
N PHE A 114 -28.79 5.45 -23.47
CA PHE A 114 -27.84 4.68 -24.27
C PHE A 114 -28.52 3.79 -25.32
N LYS A 115 -29.70 3.23 -25.00
CA LYS A 115 -30.50 2.47 -25.98
C LYS A 115 -30.96 3.33 -27.16
N ALA A 116 -31.36 4.58 -26.91
CA ALA A 116 -31.74 5.51 -27.96
C ALA A 116 -30.53 5.83 -28.86
N LEU A 117 -29.40 6.18 -28.23
CA LEU A 117 -28.15 6.48 -28.92
C LEU A 117 -27.66 5.31 -29.79
N ALA A 118 -27.63 4.08 -29.26
CA ALA A 118 -27.20 2.90 -30.02
C ALA A 118 -28.13 2.59 -31.20
N LYS A 119 -29.41 2.97 -31.10
CA LYS A 119 -30.38 2.83 -32.18
C LYS A 119 -30.15 3.88 -33.27
N GLU A 120 -29.89 5.13 -32.88
CA GLU A 120 -29.56 6.21 -33.81
C GLU A 120 -28.25 5.94 -34.56
N ALA A 121 -27.23 5.45 -33.84
CA ALA A 121 -25.93 5.07 -34.40
C ALA A 121 -25.97 3.76 -35.23
N ASN A 122 -27.12 3.06 -35.30
CA ASN A 122 -27.24 1.75 -35.96
C ASN A 122 -26.19 0.70 -35.53
N SER A 123 -25.73 0.74 -34.28
CA SER A 123 -24.63 -0.09 -33.77
C SER A 123 -25.07 -1.43 -33.16
N ILE A 124 -26.38 -1.69 -33.13
CA ILE A 124 -26.99 -2.85 -32.47
C ILE A 124 -26.89 -4.10 -33.35
N ARG A 125 -26.26 -5.17 -32.82
CA ARG A 125 -26.22 -6.50 -33.41
C ARG A 125 -26.96 -7.51 -32.53
N ARG A 126 -27.82 -8.33 -33.15
CA ARG A 126 -28.58 -9.39 -32.46
C ARG A 126 -28.05 -10.75 -32.85
N ILE A 127 -27.72 -11.57 -31.86
CA ILE A 127 -27.32 -12.97 -32.04
C ILE A 127 -28.22 -13.80 -31.13
N GLY A 128 -29.21 -14.48 -31.71
CA GLY A 128 -30.27 -15.15 -30.96
C GLY A 128 -31.00 -14.19 -30.02
N ASN A 129 -30.99 -14.51 -28.72
CA ASN A 129 -31.63 -13.70 -27.67
C ASN A 129 -30.68 -12.68 -27.02
N ILE A 130 -29.47 -12.52 -27.54
CA ILE A 130 -28.45 -11.62 -27.00
C ILE A 130 -28.31 -10.40 -27.90
N VAL A 131 -28.21 -9.22 -27.28
CA VAL A 131 -27.91 -7.97 -27.96
C VAL A 131 -26.49 -7.53 -27.63
N LEU A 132 -25.69 -7.33 -28.66
CA LEU A 132 -24.34 -6.78 -28.63
C LEU A 132 -24.32 -5.45 -29.36
N ILE A 133 -23.50 -4.53 -28.90
CA ILE A 133 -23.41 -3.17 -29.43
C ILE A 133 -21.97 -2.98 -29.86
N ASN A 134 -21.75 -2.64 -31.13
CA ASN A 134 -20.44 -2.27 -31.60
C ASN A 134 -20.09 -0.88 -31.03
N ILE A 135 -19.08 -0.82 -30.16
CA ILE A 135 -18.74 0.41 -29.44
C ILE A 135 -17.99 1.40 -30.31
N ASP A 136 -17.19 0.92 -31.27
CA ASP A 136 -16.46 1.81 -32.20
C ASP A 136 -17.44 2.65 -33.02
N VAL A 137 -18.49 2.03 -33.58
CA VAL A 137 -19.55 2.76 -34.32
C VAL A 137 -20.27 3.79 -33.45
N VAL A 138 -20.45 3.52 -32.15
CA VAL A 138 -21.07 4.50 -31.23
C VAL A 138 -20.13 5.66 -30.95
N ILE A 139 -18.82 5.39 -30.77
CA ILE A 139 -17.82 6.44 -30.57
C ILE A 139 -17.75 7.33 -31.81
N ASP A 140 -17.63 6.73 -33.00
CA ASP A 140 -17.59 7.46 -34.27
C ASP A 140 -18.84 8.33 -34.44
N TYR A 141 -20.03 7.80 -34.15
CA TYR A 141 -21.28 8.57 -34.19
C TYR A 141 -21.29 9.75 -33.20
N ILE A 142 -20.74 9.56 -31.98
CA ILE A 142 -20.65 10.64 -31.00
C ILE A 142 -19.67 11.71 -31.46
N GLU A 143 -18.50 11.32 -31.98
CA GLU A 143 -17.49 12.23 -32.47
C GLU A 143 -17.99 13.03 -33.68
N GLU A 144 -18.66 12.39 -34.64
CA GLU A 144 -19.21 13.08 -35.82
C GLU A 144 -20.35 14.06 -35.50
N ASN A 145 -21.23 13.73 -34.55
CA ASN A 145 -22.43 14.54 -34.26
C ASN A 145 -22.27 15.51 -33.09
N PHE A 146 -21.32 15.25 -32.18
CA PHE A 146 -21.13 16.02 -30.95
C PHE A 146 -19.67 16.39 -30.66
N GLY A 147 -18.70 15.87 -31.43
CA GLY A 147 -17.31 16.30 -31.39
C GLY A 147 -17.13 17.57 -32.22
N GLY A 148 -16.90 18.69 -31.55
CA GLY A 148 -16.66 19.99 -32.20
C GLY A 148 -15.30 20.13 -32.86
#